data_AF-A0A5C5XFL8-F1
#
_entry.id   AF-A0A5C5XFL8-F1
#
_cell.length_a   1.000
_cell.length_b   1.000
_cell.length_c   1.000
_cell.angle_alpha   90.00
_cell.angle_beta   90.00
_cell.angle_gamma   90.00
#
_symmetry.space_group_name_H-M   'P 1'
#
loop_
_entity.id
_entity.type
_entity.pdbx_description
1 polymer ?
#
loop_
_entity_poly.entity_id
_entity_poly.type
_entity_poly.pdbx_seq_one_letter_code
_entity_poly.pdbx_strand_id
1 'polypeptide(L)'
;MEALKHESFEMLPDERLPETVIADFTRWIQDGAFNPRDQQPSPTDAAEAAWKAKLAERSRWWSLQPLKEVSVPKVIDPHWSSDIDCFIFNRLKREGLSPASRADPNTLLRRLSFVLTGLPPSPEETISFQQAYANSPEAALELTMG
;
A
#
# COMPACT_ATOMS: atom_id res chain seq x y z
N MET A 1 -32.64 -10.25 -23.56
CA MET A 1 -33.65 -9.19 -23.31
C MET A 1 -33.95 -9.02 -21.83
N GLU A 2 -34.02 -10.12 -21.07
CA GLU A 2 -34.32 -10.10 -19.63
C GLU A 2 -33.28 -9.31 -18.80
N ALA A 3 -31.99 -9.45 -19.11
CA ALA A 3 -30.92 -8.73 -18.39
C ALA A 3 -30.96 -7.19 -18.55
N LEU A 4 -31.40 -6.66 -19.70
CA LEU A 4 -31.50 -5.21 -19.93
C LEU A 4 -32.78 -4.62 -19.31
N LYS A 5 -33.83 -5.43 -19.20
CA LYS A 5 -35.11 -5.05 -18.60
C LYS A 5 -35.16 -5.26 -17.09
N HIS A 6 -34.08 -5.77 -16.49
CA HIS A 6 -34.01 -6.18 -15.09
C HIS A 6 -35.11 -7.22 -14.73
N GLU A 7 -35.39 -8.13 -15.67
CA GLU A 7 -36.39 -9.20 -15.52
C GLU A 7 -35.76 -10.52 -15.03
N SER A 8 -34.44 -10.54 -14.77
CA SER A 8 -33.70 -11.70 -14.23
C SER A 8 -32.96 -11.37 -12.91
N PHE A 9 -32.66 -12.41 -12.12
CA PHE A 9 -32.05 -12.33 -10.77
C PHE A 9 -30.50 -12.26 -10.77
N GLU A 10 -29.88 -11.65 -11.78
CA GLU A 10 -28.41 -11.46 -11.79
C GLU A 10 -28.02 -10.12 -11.18
N MET A 11 -26.77 -10.00 -10.68
CA MET A 11 -26.26 -8.72 -10.15
C MET A 11 -26.17 -7.68 -11.26
N LEU A 12 -27.09 -6.72 -11.20
CA LEU A 12 -27.19 -5.59 -12.11
C LEU A 12 -26.71 -4.31 -11.40
N PRO A 13 -26.17 -3.32 -12.15
CA PRO A 13 -25.89 -2.00 -11.59
C PRO A 13 -27.17 -1.36 -11.01
N ASP A 14 -27.04 -0.56 -9.95
CA ASP A 14 -28.18 -0.01 -9.17
C ASP A 14 -29.17 0.85 -9.99
N GLU A 15 -28.73 1.40 -11.13
CA GLU A 15 -29.55 2.29 -11.97
C GLU A 15 -29.94 1.64 -13.30
N ARG A 16 -31.25 1.56 -13.55
CA ARG A 16 -31.82 1.11 -14.83
C ARG A 16 -31.59 2.16 -15.92
N LEU A 17 -31.16 1.71 -17.10
CA LEU A 17 -31.04 2.56 -18.29
C LEU A 17 -32.39 3.18 -18.66
N PRO A 18 -32.42 4.40 -19.25
CA PRO A 18 -33.65 5.02 -19.71
C PRO A 18 -34.41 4.13 -20.71
N GLU A 19 -35.74 4.14 -20.66
CA GLU A 19 -36.59 3.32 -21.54
C GLU A 19 -36.31 3.55 -23.03
N THR A 20 -35.95 4.79 -23.41
CA THR A 20 -35.56 5.14 -24.78
C THR A 20 -34.31 4.39 -25.21
N VAL A 21 -33.32 4.28 -24.33
CA VAL A 21 -32.07 3.55 -24.58
C VAL A 21 -32.34 2.04 -24.67
N ILE A 22 -33.20 1.50 -23.81
CA ILE A 22 -33.62 0.08 -23.87
C ILE A 22 -34.33 -0.23 -25.19
N ALA A 23 -35.19 0.68 -25.66
CA ALA A 23 -35.88 0.55 -26.95
C ALA A 23 -34.90 0.56 -28.13
N ASP A 24 -33.91 1.46 -28.10
CA ASP A 24 -32.85 1.52 -29.12
C ASP A 24 -32.04 0.22 -29.17
N PHE A 25 -31.63 -0.31 -28.01
CA PHE A 25 -30.94 -1.61 -27.92
C PHE A 25 -31.81 -2.77 -28.42
N THR A 26 -33.10 -2.75 -28.09
CA THR A 26 -34.05 -3.79 -28.53
C THR A 26 -34.13 -3.84 -30.05
N ARG A 27 -34.31 -2.67 -30.66
CA ARG A 27 -34.36 -2.52 -32.12
C ARG A 27 -33.06 -2.95 -32.77
N TRP A 28 -31.92 -2.51 -32.23
CA TRP A 28 -30.60 -2.88 -32.74
C TRP A 28 -30.35 -4.40 -32.72
N ILE A 29 -30.77 -5.09 -31.65
CA ILE A 29 -30.69 -6.56 -31.56
C ILE A 29 -31.60 -7.22 -32.61
N GLN A 30 -32.83 -6.70 -32.79
CA GLN A 30 -33.76 -7.18 -33.82
C GLN A 30 -33.21 -6.99 -35.24
N ASP A 31 -32.47 -5.91 -35.46
CA ASP A 31 -31.79 -5.59 -36.71
C ASP A 31 -30.47 -6.40 -36.89
N GLY A 32 -30.24 -7.42 -36.06
CA GLY A 32 -29.14 -8.36 -36.18
C GLY A 32 -27.86 -7.97 -35.42
N ALA A 33 -27.95 -7.02 -34.48
CA ALA A 33 -26.83 -6.54 -33.68
C ALA A 33 -25.62 -6.10 -34.54
N PHE A 34 -25.89 -5.52 -35.71
CA PHE A 34 -24.86 -5.06 -36.64
C PHE A 34 -24.02 -3.96 -35.97
N ASN A 35 -22.70 -3.96 -36.12
CA ASN A 35 -21.91 -2.82 -35.61
C ASN A 35 -22.26 -1.56 -36.44
N PRO A 36 -22.93 -0.53 -35.87
CA PRO A 36 -23.42 0.61 -36.64
C PRO A 36 -22.34 1.65 -36.93
N ARG A 37 -21.09 1.39 -36.54
CA ARG A 37 -19.97 2.31 -36.77
C ARG A 37 -19.42 2.10 -38.17
N ASP A 38 -19.52 3.12 -39.01
CA ASP A 38 -18.95 3.13 -40.38
C ASP A 38 -17.42 2.98 -40.38
N GLN A 39 -16.77 3.39 -39.29
CA GLN A 39 -15.35 3.16 -39.03
C GLN A 39 -15.18 2.62 -37.61
N GLN A 40 -14.55 1.45 -37.50
CA GLN A 40 -14.03 0.99 -36.22
C GLN A 40 -12.96 2.00 -35.78
N PRO A 41 -13.05 2.60 -34.57
CA PRO A 41 -12.01 3.48 -34.09
C PRO A 41 -10.69 2.70 -34.16
N SER A 42 -9.67 3.29 -34.78
CA SER A 42 -8.34 2.67 -34.78
C SER A 42 -7.99 2.37 -33.33
N PRO A 43 -7.64 1.13 -32.97
CA PRO A 43 -7.34 0.74 -31.59
C PRO A 43 -6.30 1.65 -30.91
N THR A 44 -5.49 2.36 -31.70
CA THR A 44 -4.46 3.31 -31.29
C THR A 44 -5.01 4.62 -30.72
N ASP A 45 -5.86 5.38 -31.40
CA ASP A 45 -6.08 6.78 -31.03
C ASP A 45 -6.85 6.98 -29.70
N ALA A 46 -7.92 6.20 -29.48
CA ALA A 46 -8.71 6.27 -28.25
C ALA A 46 -7.96 5.67 -27.05
N ALA A 47 -7.18 4.61 -27.27
CA ALA A 47 -6.34 4.01 -26.25
C ALA A 47 -5.16 4.90 -25.88
N GLU A 48 -4.57 5.60 -26.87
CA GLU A 48 -3.47 6.55 -26.67
C GLU A 48 -3.93 7.79 -25.89
N ALA A 49 -5.09 8.35 -26.22
CA ALA A 49 -5.65 9.47 -25.47
C ALA A 49 -5.94 9.10 -24.00
N ALA A 50 -6.55 7.93 -23.77
CA ALA A 50 -6.82 7.42 -22.43
C ALA A 50 -5.54 7.10 -21.66
N TRP A 51 -4.51 6.56 -22.32
CA TRP A 51 -3.21 6.29 -21.73
C TRP A 51 -2.47 7.58 -21.35
N LYS A 52 -2.46 8.59 -22.22
CA LYS A 52 -1.80 9.87 -21.96
C LYS A 52 -2.39 10.57 -20.73
N ALA A 53 -3.71 10.52 -20.58
CA ALA A 53 -4.39 11.04 -19.38
C ALA A 53 -3.97 10.28 -18.11
N LYS A 54 -3.98 8.94 -18.14
CA LYS A 54 -3.54 8.10 -17.02
C LYS A 54 -2.06 8.32 -16.68
N LEU A 55 -1.20 8.47 -17.68
CA LEU A 55 0.21 8.73 -17.47
C LEU A 55 0.41 10.09 -16.79
N ALA A 56 -0.28 11.14 -17.26
CA ALA A 56 -0.20 12.47 -16.65
C ALA A 56 -0.64 12.48 -15.17
N GLU A 57 -1.64 11.68 -14.81
CA GLU A 57 -2.06 11.47 -13.42
C GLU A 57 -0.99 10.73 -12.62
N ARG A 58 -0.54 9.57 -13.12
CA ARG A 58 0.42 8.69 -12.42
C ARG A 58 1.78 9.33 -12.26
N SER A 59 2.23 10.13 -13.22
CA SER A 59 3.49 10.87 -13.11
C SER A 59 3.55 11.73 -11.85
N ARG A 60 2.41 12.13 -11.26
CA ARG A 60 2.34 12.91 -10.01
C ARG A 60 2.50 12.06 -8.73
N TRP A 61 2.53 10.74 -8.84
CA TRP A 61 2.75 9.87 -7.68
C TRP A 61 4.11 10.14 -7.05
N TRP A 62 4.15 10.12 -5.72
CA TRP A 62 5.33 10.47 -4.93
C TRP A 62 6.57 9.65 -5.32
N SER A 63 6.39 8.38 -5.72
CA SER A 63 7.48 7.47 -6.09
C SER A 63 8.04 7.72 -7.50
N LEU A 64 7.33 8.49 -8.33
CA LEU A 64 7.74 8.88 -9.68
C LEU A 64 8.23 10.34 -9.76
N GLN A 65 8.22 11.04 -8.63
CA GLN A 65 8.80 12.38 -8.53
C GLN A 65 10.32 12.28 -8.31
N PRO A 66 11.10 13.24 -8.82
CA PRO A 66 12.51 13.33 -8.50
C PRO A 66 12.74 13.40 -6.99
N LEU A 67 13.76 12.68 -6.50
CA LEU A 67 14.16 12.77 -5.10
C LEU A 67 14.64 14.19 -4.81
N LYS A 68 14.14 14.75 -3.70
CA LYS A 68 14.63 16.03 -3.18
C LYS A 68 15.74 15.75 -2.19
N GLU A 69 16.85 16.46 -2.31
CA GLU A 69 17.86 16.46 -1.26
C GLU A 69 17.32 17.18 -0.02
N VAL A 70 17.36 16.52 1.12
CA VAL A 70 16.93 17.06 2.40
C VAL A 70 18.08 16.91 3.38
N SER A 71 18.45 18.01 4.04
CA SER A 71 19.46 17.99 5.09
C SER A 71 18.91 17.28 6.33
N VAL A 72 19.66 16.30 6.84
CA VAL A 72 19.32 15.59 8.08
C VAL A 72 19.32 16.58 9.26
N PRO A 73 18.25 16.63 10.08
CA PRO A 73 18.21 17.48 11.26
C PRO A 73 19.32 17.11 12.24
N LYS A 74 19.97 18.10 12.84
CA LYS A 74 20.97 17.84 13.88
C LYS A 74 20.27 17.38 15.16
N VAL A 75 20.52 16.15 15.58
CA VAL A 75 20.06 15.58 16.85
C VAL A 75 21.27 15.28 17.72
N ILE A 76 21.19 15.63 19.00
CA ILE A 76 22.30 15.51 19.98
C ILE A 76 22.23 14.17 20.74
N ASP A 77 21.20 13.36 20.50
CA ASP A 77 21.00 12.09 21.19
C ASP A 77 21.73 10.94 20.46
N PRO A 78 22.76 10.32 21.07
CA PRO A 78 23.52 9.23 20.45
C PRO A 78 22.70 7.95 20.26
N HIS A 79 21.53 7.83 20.90
CA HIS A 79 20.63 6.69 20.73
C HIS A 79 19.76 6.80 19.45
N TRP A 80 19.71 7.98 18.82
CA TRP A 80 18.99 8.27 17.58
C TRP A 80 20.00 8.51 16.45
N SER A 81 20.81 7.49 16.17
CA SER A 81 22.01 7.59 15.33
C SER A 81 21.77 7.39 13.84
N SER A 82 20.58 6.93 13.43
CA SER A 82 20.20 6.86 12.00
C SER A 82 19.74 8.22 11.47
N ASP A 83 20.05 8.50 10.21
CA ASP A 83 19.60 9.72 9.53
C ASP A 83 18.06 9.85 9.54
N ILE A 84 17.33 8.74 9.42
CA ILE A 84 15.87 8.70 9.45
C ILE A 84 15.34 9.03 10.86
N ASP A 85 15.99 8.47 11.87
CA ASP A 85 15.64 8.66 13.28
C ASP A 85 15.74 10.15 13.65
N CYS A 86 16.72 10.87 13.11
CA CYS A 86 16.85 12.31 13.30
C CYS A 86 15.59 13.10 12.88
N PHE A 87 14.95 12.72 11.76
CA PHE A 87 13.71 13.36 11.30
C PHE A 87 12.53 13.07 12.24
N ILE A 88 12.40 11.82 12.70
CA ILE A 88 11.34 11.42 13.63
C ILE A 88 11.49 12.16 14.95
N PHE A 89 12.70 12.17 15.51
CA PHE A 89 13.00 12.89 16.75
C PHE A 89 12.70 14.39 16.62
N ASN A 90 13.10 15.02 15.51
CA ASN A 90 12.82 16.43 15.27
C ASN A 90 11.31 16.72 15.26
N ARG A 91 10.51 15.86 14.61
CA ARG A 91 9.04 15.98 14.63
C ARG A 91 8.49 15.79 16.04
N LEU A 92 8.91 14.77 16.78
CA LEU A 92 8.46 14.54 18.16
C LEU A 92 8.71 15.76 19.04
N LYS A 93 9.91 16.35 18.97
CA LYS A 93 10.26 17.57 19.70
C LYS A 93 9.38 18.76 19.33
N ARG A 94 9.07 18.94 18.05
CA ARG A 94 8.16 20.00 17.59
C ARG A 94 6.75 19.84 18.16
N GLU A 95 6.29 18.61 18.32
CA GLU A 95 4.98 18.30 18.92
C GLU A 95 5.01 18.24 20.46
N GLY A 96 6.15 18.52 21.11
CA GLY A 96 6.29 18.42 22.57
C GLY A 96 6.24 16.99 23.11
N LEU A 97 6.49 15.99 22.25
CA LEU A 97 6.50 14.58 22.60
C LEU A 97 7.93 14.09 22.89
N SER A 98 8.02 13.11 23.76
CA SER A 98 9.25 12.35 24.02
C SER A 98 9.15 10.97 23.38
N PRO A 99 10.26 10.39 22.91
CA PRO A 99 10.25 9.02 22.43
C PRO A 99 9.86 8.03 23.51
N ALA A 100 9.26 6.91 23.10
CA ALA A 100 8.98 5.81 24.00
C ALA A 100 10.28 5.16 24.49
N SER A 101 10.28 4.69 25.73
CA SER A 101 11.39 3.90 26.26
C SER A 101 11.57 2.60 25.47
N ARG A 102 12.81 2.14 25.35
CA ARG A 102 13.12 0.83 24.76
C ARG A 102 12.37 -0.26 25.53
N ALA A 103 11.83 -1.23 24.80
CA ALA A 103 11.16 -2.37 25.42
C ALA A 103 12.17 -3.24 26.18
N ASP A 104 11.70 -3.97 27.19
CA ASP A 104 12.53 -4.92 27.91
C ASP A 104 12.95 -6.09 27.00
N PRO A 105 14.05 -6.80 27.32
CA PRO A 105 14.61 -7.84 26.46
C PRO A 105 13.62 -8.97 26.15
N ASN A 106 12.74 -9.33 27.10
CA ASN A 106 11.75 -10.40 26.88
C ASN A 106 10.67 -9.97 25.90
N THR A 107 10.20 -8.74 26.04
CA THR A 107 9.25 -8.16 25.08
C THR A 107 9.85 -8.07 23.69
N LEU A 108 11.13 -7.69 23.57
CA LEU A 108 11.84 -7.63 22.28
C LEU A 108 11.95 -9.01 21.64
N LEU A 109 12.48 -10.01 22.36
CA LEU A 109 12.63 -11.37 21.84
C LEU A 109 11.28 -11.96 21.44
N ARG A 110 10.24 -11.80 22.27
CA ARG A 110 8.91 -12.31 21.95
C ARG A 110 8.38 -11.71 20.65
N ARG A 111 8.50 -10.39 20.47
CA ARG A 111 8.06 -9.72 19.22
C ARG A 111 8.84 -10.23 18.02
N LEU A 112 10.16 -10.34 18.15
CA LEU A 112 11.04 -10.79 17.08
C LEU A 112 10.72 -12.23 16.67
N SER A 113 10.59 -13.14 17.64
CA SER A 113 10.26 -14.55 17.39
C SER A 113 8.91 -14.70 16.68
N PHE A 114 7.85 -14.01 17.14
CA PHE A 114 6.56 -14.06 16.45
C PHE A 114 6.60 -13.45 15.04
N VAL A 115 7.36 -12.38 14.82
CA VAL A 115 7.47 -11.76 13.50
C VAL A 115 8.24 -12.65 12.52
N LEU A 116 9.33 -13.28 12.96
CA LEU A 116 10.20 -14.09 12.11
C LEU A 116 9.69 -15.52 11.89
N THR A 117 9.17 -16.15 12.94
CA THR A 117 8.83 -17.59 12.92
C THR A 117 7.35 -17.87 13.12
N GLY A 118 6.59 -16.89 13.64
CA GLY A 118 5.19 -17.09 14.04
C GLY A 118 5.02 -17.88 15.35
N LEU A 119 6.11 -18.26 16.01
CA LEU A 119 6.11 -19.04 17.25
C LEU A 119 6.61 -18.21 18.44
N PRO A 120 6.25 -18.58 19.68
CA PRO A 120 6.89 -17.99 20.86
C PRO A 120 8.34 -18.49 20.99
N PRO A 121 9.23 -17.71 21.63
CA PRO A 121 10.60 -18.14 21.87
C PRO A 121 10.64 -19.31 22.87
N SER A 122 11.63 -20.18 22.72
CA SER A 122 11.90 -21.25 23.69
C SER A 122 12.50 -20.70 25.00
N PRO A 123 12.45 -21.47 26.10
CA PRO A 123 13.14 -21.10 27.33
C PRO A 123 14.65 -20.89 27.13
N GLU A 124 15.29 -21.72 26.33
CA GLU A 124 16.73 -21.65 26.03
C GLU A 124 17.07 -20.38 25.24
N GLU A 125 16.26 -20.03 24.23
CA GLU A 125 16.41 -18.79 23.46
C GLU A 125 16.23 -17.57 24.36
N THR A 126 15.27 -17.62 25.28
CA THR A 126 15.02 -16.52 26.23
C THR A 126 16.22 -16.27 27.14
N ILE A 127 16.81 -17.33 27.70
CA ILE A 127 17.99 -17.23 28.56
C ILE A 127 19.19 -16.71 27.76
N SER A 128 19.46 -17.29 26.59
CA SER A 128 20.58 -16.91 25.74
C SER A 128 20.47 -15.44 25.29
N PHE A 129 19.28 -15.02 24.86
CA PHE A 129 19.03 -13.65 24.44
C PHE A 129 19.21 -12.65 25.59
N GLN A 130 18.67 -12.94 26.78
CA GLN A 130 18.86 -12.05 27.94
C GLN A 130 20.34 -11.87 28.30
N GLN A 131 21.12 -12.95 28.28
CA GLN A 131 22.56 -12.91 28.56
C GLN A 131 23.31 -12.11 27.49
N ALA A 132 23.01 -12.36 26.21
CA ALA A 132 23.59 -11.59 25.10
C ALA A 132 23.22 -10.10 25.22
N TYR A 133 21.96 -9.79 25.50
CA TYR A 133 21.45 -8.42 25.57
C TYR A 133 22.07 -7.62 26.72
N ALA A 134 22.37 -8.27 27.85
CA ALA A 134 23.07 -7.64 28.97
C ALA A 134 24.50 -7.22 28.62
N ASN A 135 25.16 -7.95 27.71
CA ASN A 135 26.51 -7.63 27.24
C ASN A 135 26.49 -6.61 26.10
N SER A 136 25.63 -6.81 25.11
CA SER A 136 25.41 -5.90 23.99
C SER A 136 24.00 -6.10 23.41
N PRO A 137 23.12 -5.08 23.48
CA PRO A 137 21.80 -5.15 22.88
C PRO A 137 21.81 -5.44 21.39
N GLU A 138 22.76 -4.87 20.66
CA GLU A 138 22.89 -5.02 19.21
C GLU A 138 23.31 -6.45 18.85
N ALA A 139 24.29 -7.02 19.54
CA ALA A 139 24.73 -8.40 19.31
C ALA A 139 23.63 -9.43 19.59
N ALA A 140 22.77 -9.19 20.57
CA ALA A 140 21.64 -10.07 20.87
C ALA A 140 20.60 -10.13 19.74
N LEU A 141 20.38 -9.01 19.06
CA LEU A 141 19.47 -8.94 17.91
C LEU A 141 20.02 -9.71 16.71
N GLU A 142 21.32 -9.62 16.45
CA GLU A 142 21.97 -10.36 15.36
C GLU A 142 21.92 -11.88 15.56
N LEU A 143 22.14 -12.35 16.78
CA LEU A 143 22.04 -13.78 17.14
C LEU A 143 20.67 -14.41 16.86
N THR A 144 19.61 -13.60 16.82
CA THR A 144 18.24 -14.09 16.60
C THR A 144 17.86 -14.09 15.11
N MET A 145 18.66 -13.46 14.25
CA MET A 145 18.43 -13.39 12.79
C MET A 145 19.32 -14.33 11.98
N GLY A 146 20.17 -15.14 12.64
CA GLY A 146 21.13 -16.06 12.02
C GLY A 146 20.71 -17.52 12.07
#